data_AF-A0A0G1TVB0-F1
#
_entry.id   AF-A0A0G1TVB0-F1
#
_cell.length_a   1.000
_cell.length_b   1.000
_cell.length_c   1.000
_cell.angle_alpha   90.00
_cell.angle_beta   90.00
_cell.angle_gamma   90.00
#
_symmetry.space_group_name_H-M   'P 1'
#
loop_
_entity.id
_entity.type
_entity.pdbx_description
1 polymer ?
#
loop_
_entity_poly.entity_id
_entity_poly.type
_entity_poly.pdbx_seq_one_letter_code
_entity_poly.pdbx_strand_id
1 'polypeptide(L)'
;MRASSTEAEMIFWDAVRNKKLGVRFVRQFSIDGYVIDFYCPKFRLAIELEGKIHKFQKKHDEHREKYLKAFGIKIIKFKNEEILQNLNTVLSTVSPLLHQERG
;
A
#
# COMPACT_ATOMS: atom_id res chain seq x y z
N MET A 1 -21.04 -4.73 3.11
CA MET A 1 -19.93 -3.75 3.04
C MET A 1 -18.66 -4.43 2.53
N ARG A 2 -18.48 -4.52 1.21
CA ARG A 2 -17.22 -4.93 0.53
C ARG A 2 -16.90 -4.05 -0.70
N ALA A 3 -17.89 -3.29 -1.17
CA ALA A 3 -17.78 -2.41 -2.33
C ALA A 3 -16.72 -1.31 -2.13
N SER A 4 -16.69 -0.64 -0.98
CA SER A 4 -15.82 0.52 -0.75
C SER A 4 -14.32 0.18 -0.72
N SER A 5 -13.94 -1.03 -0.30
CA SER A 5 -12.52 -1.46 -0.38
C SER A 5 -12.11 -1.69 -1.82
N THR A 6 -12.93 -2.45 -2.55
CA THR A 6 -12.64 -2.77 -3.96
C THR A 6 -12.59 -1.51 -4.81
N GLU A 7 -13.46 -0.53 -4.53
CA GLU A 7 -13.49 0.75 -5.24
C GLU A 7 -12.24 1.60 -4.96
N ALA A 8 -11.83 1.73 -3.71
CA ALA A 8 -10.58 2.41 -3.35
C ALA A 8 -9.36 1.73 -4.00
N GLU A 9 -9.29 0.40 -3.98
CA GLU A 9 -8.23 -0.36 -4.65
C GLU A 9 -8.19 -0.09 -6.15
N MET A 10 -9.33 -0.08 -6.83
CA MET A 10 -9.40 0.21 -8.27
C MET A 10 -8.95 1.64 -8.60
N ILE A 11 -9.40 2.62 -7.82
CA ILE A 11 -9.04 4.03 -8.01
C ILE A 11 -7.54 4.23 -7.80
N PHE A 12 -6.99 3.67 -6.71
CA PHE A 12 -5.57 3.75 -6.44
C PHE A 12 -4.76 3.03 -7.53
N TRP A 13 -5.21 1.85 -7.95
CA TRP A 13 -4.55 1.09 -9.01
C TRP A 13 -4.51 1.88 -10.33
N ASP A 14 -5.60 2.52 -10.74
CA ASP A 14 -5.59 3.33 -11.95
C ASP A 14 -4.61 4.51 -11.86
N ALA A 15 -4.45 5.09 -10.67
CA ALA A 15 -3.52 6.18 -10.43
C ALA A 15 -2.05 5.76 -10.52
N VAL A 16 -1.72 4.53 -10.09
CA VAL A 16 -0.32 4.07 -10.00
C VAL A 16 0.12 3.10 -11.11
N ARG A 17 -0.83 2.51 -11.85
CA ARG A 17 -0.54 1.60 -12.96
C ARG A 17 0.23 2.28 -14.09
N ASN A 18 0.79 1.49 -15.00
CA ASN A 18 1.53 1.98 -16.19
C ASN A 18 2.70 2.92 -15.88
N LYS A 19 3.28 2.85 -14.68
CA LYS A 19 4.35 3.75 -14.23
C LYS A 19 3.94 5.23 -14.30
N LYS A 20 2.67 5.55 -14.05
CA LYS A 20 2.21 6.95 -13.93
C LYS A 20 2.99 7.74 -12.87
N LEU A 21 3.53 7.06 -11.85
CA LEU A 21 4.43 7.63 -10.84
C LEU A 21 5.92 7.36 -11.11
N GLY A 22 6.32 7.03 -12.34
CA GLY A 22 7.70 6.69 -12.71
C GLY A 22 8.19 5.31 -12.21
N VAL A 23 7.38 4.58 -11.46
CA VAL A 23 7.73 3.29 -10.85
C VAL A 23 6.69 2.21 -11.13
N ARG A 24 7.10 0.95 -11.06
CA ARG A 24 6.17 -0.18 -11.17
C ARG A 24 5.57 -0.50 -9.79
N PHE A 25 4.25 -0.58 -9.74
CA PHE A 25 3.50 -1.18 -8.63
C PHE A 25 2.94 -2.54 -9.03
N VAL A 26 2.84 -3.43 -8.06
CA VAL A 26 2.28 -4.78 -8.16
C VAL A 26 1.08 -4.86 -7.21
N ARG A 27 -0.09 -5.24 -7.71
CA ARG A 27 -1.28 -5.46 -6.90
C ARG A 27 -1.26 -6.87 -6.28
N GLN A 28 -1.82 -7.05 -5.09
CA GLN A 28 -2.03 -8.35 -4.42
C GLN A 28 -0.74 -9.17 -4.31
N PHE A 29 0.33 -8.52 -3.86
CA PHE A 29 1.61 -9.17 -3.69
C PHE A 29 1.61 -10.04 -2.44
N SER A 30 1.88 -11.34 -2.60
CA SER A 30 1.94 -12.28 -1.49
C SER A 30 3.39 -12.61 -1.16
N ILE A 31 3.77 -12.49 0.11
CA ILE A 31 5.11 -12.78 0.62
C ILE A 31 5.01 -13.53 1.94
N ASP A 32 5.60 -14.72 2.03
CA ASP A 32 5.65 -15.55 3.25
C ASP A 32 4.29 -15.70 3.96
N GLY A 33 3.20 -15.86 3.20
CA GLY A 33 1.85 -16.01 3.75
C GLY A 33 1.13 -14.68 4.06
N TYR A 34 1.78 -13.54 3.83
CA TYR A 34 1.17 -12.22 3.95
C TYR A 34 0.77 -11.67 2.59
N VAL A 35 -0.47 -11.19 2.48
CA VAL A 35 -0.94 -10.48 1.29
C VAL A 35 -0.78 -8.98 1.52
N ILE A 36 -0.27 -8.28 0.52
CA ILE A 36 -0.08 -6.82 0.47
C ILE A 36 -0.88 -6.30 -0.72
N ASP A 37 -1.71 -5.28 -0.53
CA ASP A 37 -2.57 -4.75 -1.59
C ASP A 37 -1.75 -4.18 -2.75
N PHE A 38 -0.75 -3.34 -2.45
CA PHE A 38 0.14 -2.76 -3.46
C PHE A 38 1.60 -2.80 -3.02
N TYR A 39 2.48 -3.30 -3.87
CA TYR A 39 3.91 -3.39 -3.60
C TYR A 39 4.73 -2.75 -4.72
N CYS A 40 5.66 -1.87 -4.36
CA CYS A 40 6.66 -1.31 -5.25
C CYS A 40 8.02 -1.96 -4.98
N PRO A 41 8.50 -2.86 -5.85
CA PRO A 41 9.78 -3.54 -5.64
C PRO A 41 10.98 -2.60 -5.73
N LYS A 42 10.91 -1.50 -6.51
CA LYS A 42 12.02 -0.55 -6.67
C LYS A 42 12.37 0.14 -5.34
N PHE A 43 11.36 0.55 -4.59
CA PHE A 43 11.52 1.26 -3.31
C PHE A 43 11.25 0.38 -2.09
N ARG A 44 10.98 -0.92 -2.31
CA ARG A 44 10.50 -1.86 -1.28
C ARG A 44 9.37 -1.22 -0.46
N LEU A 45 8.39 -0.62 -1.14
CA LEU A 45 7.28 0.07 -0.50
C LEU A 45 6.01 -0.77 -0.62
N ALA A 46 5.46 -1.18 0.51
CA ALA A 46 4.17 -1.81 0.66
C ALA A 46 3.12 -0.76 1.03
N ILE A 47 2.02 -0.73 0.31
CA ILE A 47 0.86 0.12 0.55
C ILE A 47 -0.35 -0.78 0.78
N GLU A 48 -1.02 -0.56 1.90
CA GLU A 48 -2.21 -1.31 2.30
C GLU A 48 -3.41 -0.38 2.40
N LEU A 49 -4.55 -0.85 1.92
CA LEU A 49 -5.80 -0.11 2.00
C LEU A 49 -6.65 -0.70 3.13
N GLU A 50 -6.64 -0.02 4.28
CA GLU A 50 -7.36 -0.48 5.46
C GLU A 50 -8.86 -0.25 5.29
N GLY A 51 -9.58 -1.36 5.10
CA GLY A 51 -11.04 -1.40 5.26
C GLY A 51 -11.44 -1.56 6.73
N LYS A 52 -12.61 -1.04 7.12
CA LYS A 52 -13.19 -1.04 8.48
C LYS A 52 -13.29 -2.42 9.19
N ILE A 53 -12.88 -3.53 8.55
CA ILE A 53 -13.11 -4.91 9.00
C ILE A 53 -11.86 -5.58 9.62
N HIS A 54 -10.65 -5.01 9.57
CA HIS A 54 -9.46 -5.66 10.14
C HIS A 54 -9.24 -5.43 11.66
N LYS A 55 -10.31 -5.37 12.46
CA LYS A 55 -10.17 -5.28 13.94
C LYS A 55 -9.82 -6.60 14.64
N PHE A 56 -9.82 -7.74 13.94
CA PHE A 56 -9.65 -9.06 14.55
C PHE A 56 -8.24 -9.69 14.47
N GLN A 57 -7.24 -9.03 13.85
CA GLN A 57 -5.88 -9.61 13.68
C GLN A 57 -4.75 -8.83 14.37
N LYS A 58 -5.07 -7.99 15.37
CA LYS A 58 -4.14 -7.06 16.03
C LYS A 58 -2.88 -7.71 16.64
N LYS A 59 -2.91 -9.01 17.01
CA LYS A 59 -1.76 -9.75 17.54
C LYS A 59 -0.82 -10.33 16.49
N HIS A 60 -1.24 -10.41 15.22
CA HIS A 60 -0.41 -10.89 14.11
C HIS A 60 0.30 -9.74 13.36
N ASP A 61 -0.15 -8.51 13.56
CA ASP A 61 0.34 -7.31 12.85
C ASP A 61 1.77 -6.92 13.25
N GLU A 62 2.13 -7.01 14.53
CA GLU A 62 3.45 -6.56 15.00
C GLU A 62 4.60 -7.44 14.47
N HIS A 63 4.40 -8.75 14.42
CA HIS A 63 5.37 -9.67 13.82
C HIS A 63 5.48 -9.45 12.31
N ARG A 64 4.35 -9.23 11.63
CA ARG A 64 4.33 -8.96 10.19
C ARG A 64 5.09 -7.69 9.85
N GLU A 65 4.81 -6.60 10.55
CA GLU A 65 5.45 -5.31 10.30
C GLU A 65 6.95 -5.39 10.57
N LYS A 66 7.35 -6.09 11.64
CA LYS A 66 8.76 -6.32 11.98
C LYS A 66 9.47 -7.21 10.96
N TYR A 67 8.79 -8.25 10.46
CA TYR A 67 9.33 -9.16 9.44
C TYR A 67 9.55 -8.43 8.12
N LEU A 68 8.53 -7.74 7.61
CA LEU A 68 8.63 -6.95 6.39
C LEU A 68 9.66 -5.80 6.52
N LYS A 69 9.73 -5.13 7.68
CA LYS A 69 10.79 -4.16 7.97
C LYS A 69 12.19 -4.80 7.95
N ALA A 70 12.34 -6.06 8.38
CA ALA A 70 13.61 -6.78 8.29
C ALA A 70 14.04 -7.05 6.84
N PHE A 71 13.09 -7.19 5.90
CA PHE A 71 13.39 -7.20 4.45
C PHE A 71 13.68 -5.81 3.88
N GLY A 72 13.69 -4.77 4.72
CA GLY A 72 13.82 -3.38 4.31
C GLY A 72 12.58 -2.87 3.57
N ILE A 73 11.43 -3.51 3.77
CA ILE A 73 10.15 -3.10 3.19
C ILE A 73 9.51 -2.05 4.10
N LYS A 74 9.19 -0.89 3.54
CA LYS A 74 8.44 0.16 4.21
C LYS A 74 6.94 -0.09 4.00
N ILE A 75 6.15 -0.11 5.06
CA ILE A 75 4.70 -0.31 4.98
C ILE A 75 3.99 1.00 5.28
N ILE A 76 2.98 1.33 4.48
CA ILE A 76 2.10 2.49 4.67
C ILE A 76 0.66 2.03 4.51
N LYS A 77 -0.19 2.44 5.46
CA LYS A 77 -1.61 2.11 5.49
C LYS A 77 -2.41 3.37 5.17
N PHE A 78 -3.32 3.31 4.21
CA PHE A 78 -4.28 4.38 3.92
C PHE A 78 -5.69 3.89 4.19
N LYS A 79 -6.57 4.78 4.65
CA LYS A 79 -7.99 4.43 4.78
C LYS A 79 -8.65 4.49 3.41
N ASN A 80 -9.59 3.59 3.15
CA ASN A 80 -10.39 3.64 1.91
C ASN A 80 -11.04 5.02 1.70
N GLU A 81 -11.52 5.65 2.78
CA GLU A 81 -12.13 6.98 2.75
C GLU A 81 -11.15 8.05 2.24
N GLU A 82 -9.86 7.95 2.56
CA GLU A 82 -8.84 8.89 2.08
C GLU A 82 -8.58 8.74 0.58
N ILE A 83 -8.61 7.51 0.06
CA ILE A 83 -8.47 7.24 -1.37
C ILE A 83 -9.68 7.77 -2.14
N LEU A 84 -10.87 7.50 -1.62
CA LEU A 84 -12.14 7.88 -2.26
C LEU A 84 -12.36 9.39 -2.23
N GLN A 85 -11.98 10.07 -1.15
CA GLN A 85 -12.18 11.52 -1.02
C GLN A 85 -11.00 12.33 -1.52
N ASN A 86 -9.75 11.86 -1.32
CA ASN A 86 -8.54 12.65 -1.49
C ASN A 86 -7.36 11.84 -2.06
N LEU A 87 -7.58 11.18 -3.20
CA LEU A 87 -6.52 10.45 -3.92
C LEU A 87 -5.24 11.29 -4.12
N ASN A 88 -5.37 12.58 -4.47
CA ASN A 88 -4.22 13.46 -4.69
C ASN A 88 -3.33 13.62 -3.45
N THR A 89 -3.93 13.64 -2.25
CA THR A 89 -3.21 13.70 -0.98
C THR A 89 -2.46 12.40 -0.73
N VAL A 90 -3.08 11.26 -1.03
CA VAL A 90 -2.42 9.95 -0.95
C VAL A 90 -1.23 9.89 -1.90
N LEU A 91 -1.40 10.30 -3.16
CA LEU A 91 -0.33 10.32 -4.15
C LEU A 91 0.78 11.30 -3.76
N SER A 92 0.46 12.48 -3.22
CA SER A 92 1.46 13.43 -2.71
C SER A 92 2.22 12.90 -1.50
N THR A 93 1.61 12.01 -0.72
CA THR A 93 2.29 11.32 0.40
C THR A 93 3.24 10.23 -0.11
N VAL A 94 2.83 9.50 -1.17
CA VAL A 94 3.62 8.40 -1.76
C VAL A 94 4.75 8.94 -2.65
N SER A 95 4.51 10.01 -3.40
CA SER A 95 5.46 10.60 -4.35
C SER A 95 6.86 10.84 -3.75
N PRO A 96 7.05 11.56 -2.63
CA PRO A 96 8.38 11.79 -2.07
C PRO A 96 9.10 10.49 -1.67
N LEU A 97 8.37 9.45 -1.32
CA LEU A 97 8.94 8.13 -0.99
C LEU A 97 9.46 7.37 -2.20
N LEU A 98 8.94 7.70 -3.39
CA LEU A 98 9.37 7.17 -4.68
C LEU A 98 10.48 8.01 -5.33
N HIS A 99 10.84 9.15 -4.73
CA HIS A 99 11.91 10.03 -5.19
C HIS A 99 13.08 10.07 -4.21
N GLN A 100 12.97 9.41 -3.06
CA GLN A 100 14.07 9.30 -2.11
C GLN A 100 15.12 8.33 -2.68
N GLU A 101 15.99 8.84 -3.54
CA GLU A 101 17.24 8.18 -3.88
C GLU A 101 18.00 7.97 -2.56
N ARG A 102 18.14 6.70 -2.16
CA ARG A 102 19.16 6.32 -1.20
C ARG A 102 20.49 6.55 -1.91
N GLY A 103 21.05 7.74 -1.72
CA GLY A 103 22.46 8.01 -1.99
C GLY A 103 23.36 7.06 -1.21
#